data_AF-A0A840N2P5-F1
#
_entry.id   AF-A0A840N2P5-F1
#
_cell.length_a   1.000
_cell.length_b   1.000
_cell.length_c   1.000
_cell.angle_alpha   90.00
_cell.angle_beta   90.00
_cell.angle_gamma   90.00
#
_symmetry.space_group_name_H-M   'P 1'
#
loop_
_entity.id
_entity.type
_entity.pdbx_description
1 polymer ?
#
loop_
_entity_poly.entity_id
_entity_poly.type
_entity_poly.pdbx_seq_one_letter_code
_entity_poly.pdbx_strand_id
1 'polypeptide(L)' 'MSKIVELRPDQVRTYADGLEDNAYRLPPGRSRQQLLAVAFTLRKQANLAEWLGASFVRAEVAEKSPTANAW' A
#
# COMPACT_ATOMS: atom_id res chain seq x y z
N MET A 1 -15.84 -7.80 -0.48
CA MET A 1 -15.19 -8.59 0.58
C MET A 1 -13.76 -8.11 0.71
N SER A 2 -13.18 -8.09 1.91
CA SER A 2 -11.75 -7.79 2.07
C SER A 2 -10.98 -9.11 2.17
N LYS A 3 -9.88 -9.23 1.43
CA LYS A 3 -9.00 -10.40 1.50
C LYS A 3 -7.74 -9.99 2.25
N ILE A 4 -7.39 -10.75 3.27
CA ILE A 4 -6.08 -10.64 3.90
C ILE A 4 -5.08 -11.29 2.94
N VAL A 5 -4.21 -10.46 2.38
CA VAL A 5 -3.11 -10.91 1.51
C VAL A 5 -1.82 -10.78 2.29
N GLU A 6 -1.01 -11.83 2.25
CA GLU A 6 0.34 -11.82 2.79
C GLU A 6 1.28 -11.25 1.73
N LEU A 7 1.85 -10.08 2.03
CA LEU A 7 2.80 -9.40 1.18
C LEU A 7 4.18 -9.49 1.80
N ARG A 8 5.21 -9.74 0.99
CA ARG A 8 6.58 -9.66 1.47
C ARG A 8 6.97 -8.19 1.76
N PRO A 9 7.87 -7.91 2.72
CA PRO A 9 8.27 -6.54 3.04
C PRO A 9 8.75 -5.69 1.85
N ASP A 10 9.47 -6.30 0.91
CA ASP A 10 9.93 -5.66 -0.34
C ASP A 10 8.75 -5.25 -1.25
N GLN A 11 7.71 -6.08 -1.33
CA GLN A 11 6.49 -5.75 -2.07
C GLN A 11 5.74 -4.59 -1.40
N VAL A 12 5.67 -4.59 -0.07
CA VAL A 12 5.05 -3.48 0.69
C VAL A 12 5.78 -2.17 0.45
N ARG A 13 7.13 -2.17 0.36
CA ARG A 13 7.91 -0.99 -0.02
C ARG A 13 7.58 -0.51 -1.43
N THR A 14 7.51 -1.44 -2.38
CA THR A 14 7.16 -1.11 -3.78
C THR A 14 5.79 -0.42 -3.87
N TYR A 15 4.80 -0.89 -3.10
CA TYR A 15 3.50 -0.22 -3.01
C TYR A 15 3.58 1.16 -2.38
N ALA A 16 4.37 1.31 -1.32
CA ALA A 16 4.57 2.61 -0.68
C ALA A 16 5.19 3.62 -1.65
N ASP A 17 6.21 3.21 -2.41
CA ASP A 17 6.86 4.04 -3.42
C ASP A 17 5.87 4.46 -4.52
N GLY A 18 5.05 3.52 -5.01
CA GLY A 18 4.00 3.84 -5.98
C GLY A 18 2.93 4.80 -5.44
N LEU A 19 2.57 4.72 -4.16
CA LEU A 19 1.65 5.68 -3.54
C LEU A 19 2.28 7.07 -3.38
N GLU A 20 3.56 7.13 -3.04
CA GLU A 20 4.31 8.37 -2.93
C GLU A 20 4.43 9.08 -4.29
N ASP A 21 4.77 8.34 -5.36
CA ASP A 21 4.80 8.86 -6.74
C ASP A 21 3.44 9.42 -7.16
N ASN A 22 2.35 8.68 -6.89
CA ASN A 22 0.99 9.14 -7.16
C ASN A 22 0.63 10.38 -6.35
N ALA A 23 1.10 10.49 -5.11
CA ALA A 23 0.87 11.67 -4.28
C ALA A 23 1.56 12.91 -4.86
N TYR A 24 2.77 12.78 -5.38
CA TYR A 24 3.51 13.91 -5.99
C TYR A 24 2.92 14.39 -7.31
N ARG A 25 2.11 13.57 -7.99
CA ARG A 25 1.33 14.00 -9.18
C ARG A 25 0.12 14.86 -8.83
N LEU A 26 -0.31 14.86 -7.56
CA LEU A 26 -1.45 15.65 -7.10
C LEU A 26 -1.02 17.06 -6.64
N PRO A 27 -1.88 18.07 -6.82
CA PRO A 27 -1.65 19.37 -6.21
C PRO A 27 -1.58 19.26 -4.67
N PRO A 28 -0.90 20.20 -3.99
CA PRO A 28 -0.90 20.26 -2.53
C PRO A 28 -2.35 20.28 -2.00
N GLY A 29 -2.67 19.35 -1.11
CA GLY A 29 -4.02 19.22 -0.57
C GLY A 29 -4.24 17.93 0.20
N ARG A 30 -5.47 17.74 0.68
CA ARG A 30 -5.85 16.62 1.55
C ARG A 30 -5.56 15.27 0.92
N SER A 31 -5.89 15.06 -0.35
CA SER A 31 -5.69 13.78 -1.04
C SER A 31 -4.21 13.42 -1.16
N ARG A 32 -3.34 14.40 -1.47
CA ARG A 32 -1.89 14.20 -1.48
C ARG A 32 -1.38 13.82 -0.09
N GLN A 33 -1.80 14.53 0.95
CA GLN A 33 -1.40 14.22 2.33
C GLN A 33 -1.85 12.84 2.78
N GLN A 34 -3.07 12.42 2.39
CA GLN A 34 -3.58 11.08 2.67
C GLN A 34 -2.72 10.00 2.01
N LEU A 35 -2.39 10.14 0.73
CA LEU A 35 -1.53 9.17 0.03
C LEU A 35 -0.14 9.09 0.66
N LEU A 36 0.48 10.22 1.00
CA LEU A 36 1.78 10.25 1.69
C LEU A 36 1.70 9.59 3.08
N ALA A 37 0.63 9.81 3.83
CA ALA A 37 0.43 9.16 5.14
C ALA A 37 0.28 7.64 5.02
N VAL A 38 -0.42 7.17 3.98
CA VAL A 38 -0.55 5.73 3.69
C VAL A 38 0.80 5.15 3.30
N ALA A 39 1.53 5.79 2.37
CA ALA A 39 2.88 5.36 1.95
C ALA A 39 3.83 5.25 3.14
N PHE A 40 3.84 6.25 4.03
CA PHE A 40 4.64 6.24 5.24
C PHE A 40 4.29 5.08 6.19
N THR A 41 3.00 4.79 6.33
CA THR A 41 2.52 3.67 7.17
C THR A 41 2.98 2.33 6.62
N LEU A 42 2.88 2.13 5.30
CA LEU A 42 3.36 0.91 4.64
C LEU A 42 4.88 0.73 4.81
N ARG A 43 5.69 1.79 4.66
CA ARG A 43 7.14 1.72 4.92
C ARG A 43 7.45 1.32 6.34
N LYS A 44 6.73 1.87 7.33
CA LYS A 44 6.88 1.47 8.74
C LYS A 44 6.58 -0.01 8.94
N GLN A 45 5.50 -0.51 8.34
CA GLN A 45 5.13 -1.92 8.45
C GLN A 45 6.17 -2.85 7.80
N ALA A 46 6.68 -2.49 6.62
CA ALA A 46 7.75 -3.25 5.96
C ALA A 46 9.02 -3.29 6.82
N ASN A 47 9.45 -2.14 7.34
CA ASN A 47 10.65 -2.05 8.18
C ASN A 47 10.49 -2.81 9.49
N LEU A 48 9.32 -2.74 10.12
CA LEU A 48 9.03 -3.49 11.34
C LEU A 48 9.04 -5.00 11.06
N ALA A 49 8.45 -5.45 9.94
CA ALA A 49 8.46 -6.86 9.57
C ALA A 49 9.87 -7.38 9.34
N GLU A 50 10.72 -6.64 8.62
CA GLU A 50 12.11 -7.03 8.44
C GLU A 50 12.89 -7.06 9.77
N TRP A 51 12.70 -6.06 10.63
CA TRP A 51 13.36 -6.02 11.93
C TRP A 51 12.97 -7.20 12.82
N LEU A 52 11.70 -7.62 12.76
CA LEU A 52 11.20 -8.80 13.48
C LEU A 52 11.55 -10.13 12.79
N GLY A 53 12.18 -10.12 11.61
CA GLY A 53 12.43 -11.32 10.81
C GLY A 53 11.15 -11.95 10.24
N ALA A 54 10.05 -11.20 10.17
CA ALA A 54 8.79 -11.66 9.61
C ALA A 54 8.88 -11.71 8.08
N SER A 55 8.54 -12.86 7.51
CA SER A 55 8.55 -13.07 6.06
C SER A 55 7.40 -12.34 5.33
N PHE A 56 6.34 -11.95 6.05
CA PHE A 56 5.14 -11.37 5.48
C PHE A 56 4.50 -10.31 6.38
N VAL A 57 3.91 -9.30 5.75
CA VAL A 57 2.99 -8.32 6.32
C VAL A 57 1.58 -8.69 5.87
N ARG A 58 0.65 -8.81 6.81
CA ARG A 58 -0.77 -9.00 6.50
C ARG A 58 -1.37 -7.66 6.10
N ALA A 59 -1.71 -7.52 4.83
CA ALA A 59 -2.40 -6.35 4.30
C ALA A 59 -3.86 -6.71 3.99
N GLU A 60 -4.78 -5.90 4.48
CA GLU A 60 -6.18 -6.00 4.10
C GLU A 60 -6.37 -5.30 2.75
N VAL A 61 -6.66 -6.07 1.70
CA VAL A 61 -6.90 -5.53 0.36
C VAL A 61 -8.41 -5.54 0.11
N ALA A 62 -8.97 -4.38 -0.21
CA ALA A 62 -10.31 -4.28 -0.74
C ALA A 62 -10.33 -4.98 -2.10
N GLU A 63 -11.06 -6.10 -2.19
CA GLU A 63 -11.23 -6.82 -3.43
C GLU A 63 -11.91 -5.88 -4.43
N LYS A 64 -11.20 -5.44 -5.47
CA LYS A 64 -11.85 -4.86 -6.64
C LYS A 64 -12.76 -5.96 -7.18
N SER A 65 -14.07 -5.75 -7.05
CA SER A 65 -15.09 -6.63 -7.64
C SER A 65 -14.71 -6.91 -9.10
N PRO A 66 -14.64 -8.18 -9.53
CA PRO A 66 -14.45 -8.52 -10.94
C PRO A 66 -15.78 -8.35 -11.68
N THR A 67 -16.21 -7.10 -11.84
CA THR A 67 -17.31 -6.66 -12.70
C THR A 67 -16.95 -5.27 -13.20
N ALA A 68 -16.72 -4.98 -14.48
CA ALA A 68 -16.84 -5.75 -15.69
C ALA A 68 -15.87 -5.16 -16.73
N ASN A 69 -15.20 -6.02 -17.49
CA ASN A 69 -14.93 -5.73 -18.89
C ASN A 69 -16.30 -5.57 -19.55
N ALA A 70 -16.68 -4.35 -19.90
CA ALA A 70 -17.70 -4.09 -20.89
C ALA A 70 -17.37 -2.74 -21.55
N TRP A 71 -16.61 -2.83 -22.65
CA TRP A 71 -16.53 -1.90 -23.78
C TRP A 71 -16.24 -0.42 -23.49
#